data_AF-A0A6L9SR25-F1
#
_entry.id   AF-A0A6L9SR25-F1
#
_cell.length_a   1.000
_cell.length_b   1.000
_cell.length_c   1.000
_cell.angle_alpha   90.00
_cell.angle_beta   90.00
_cell.angle_gamma   90.00
#
_symmetry.space_group_name_H-M   'P 1'
#
loop_
_entity.id
_entity.type
_entity.pdbx_description
1 polymer ?
#
loop_
_entity_poly.entity_id
_entity_poly.type
_entity_poly.pdbx_seq_one_letter_code
_entity_poly.pdbx_strand_id
1 'polypeptide(L)'
;MHSNTVVILGSTGSIGTQGLDVISRHPERFAVVGLAAGGAHIDLLARQAAEFHVPQVAVFDKTKAAALREALDQAGAKHTQVQAGPDAVIAMAGSGANVVLNGITGSIGLEPSIAALKAGSQLALANKESVVAGGHLLFGAQTREEQINPVDSEHSAIWQSLRSGTHAEVSRLVVTASGGPFRGMTRDRMTDITPEQALNHPTWNMGPVVTINSSTLMNKGLEVIEASRLFDIPPERIAVTVHPQSIVHSMVEFVDGATICQASPPDMRLPIALGLSAPDRMPDVAAACDWTQAAAWTFEPLDDEAFPAVSLARHCLAASEKHTAVLNAANEQAVHAFLDHRLPYLGIVDTVKAVLDSMDAELRGAPLFRDVEEMEQLEREARAKADELIDKQ
;
A
#
# COMPACT_ATOMS: atom_id res chain seq x y z
N MET A 1 16.20 -15.97 -23.40
CA MET A 1 15.43 -16.08 -22.15
C MET A 1 14.09 -15.44 -22.44
N HIS A 2 12.97 -16.06 -22.04
CA HIS A 2 11.66 -15.44 -22.26
C HIS A 2 11.52 -14.30 -21.25
N SER A 3 11.20 -13.11 -21.75
CA SER A 3 10.93 -11.93 -20.93
C SER A 3 9.65 -12.15 -20.12
N ASN A 4 9.66 -11.81 -18.83
CA ASN A 4 8.48 -11.90 -17.98
C ASN A 4 7.47 -10.84 -18.44
N THR A 5 6.24 -11.26 -18.70
CA THR A 5 5.14 -10.34 -19.04
C THR A 5 4.62 -9.64 -17.78
N VAL A 6 4.49 -8.32 -17.83
CA VAL A 6 4.10 -7.49 -16.69
C VAL A 6 2.86 -6.66 -17.02
N VAL A 7 1.86 -6.69 -16.14
CA VAL A 7 0.77 -5.72 -16.11
C VAL A 7 1.00 -4.76 -14.95
N ILE A 8 0.83 -3.46 -15.17
CA ILE A 8 0.95 -2.44 -14.12
C ILE A 8 -0.39 -1.75 -13.92
N LEU A 9 -0.95 -1.91 -12.72
CA LEU A 9 -2.17 -1.24 -12.30
C LEU A 9 -1.80 0.02 -11.52
N GLY A 10 -2.37 1.17 -11.90
CA GLY A 10 -1.96 2.47 -11.36
C GLY A 10 -0.67 3.00 -11.98
N SER A 11 -0.46 2.78 -13.29
CA SER A 11 0.81 3.08 -13.99
C SER A 11 1.26 4.55 -13.91
N THR A 12 0.31 5.47 -13.74
CA THR A 12 0.56 6.91 -13.66
C THR A 12 0.75 7.43 -12.23
N GLY A 13 0.60 6.56 -11.23
CA GLY A 13 0.90 6.87 -9.83
C GLY A 13 2.38 6.68 -9.49
N SER A 14 2.74 6.97 -8.24
CA SER A 14 4.13 6.88 -7.76
C SER A 14 4.74 5.48 -7.92
N ILE A 15 4.01 4.42 -7.54
CA ILE A 15 4.48 3.03 -7.70
C ILE A 15 4.60 2.64 -9.17
N GLY A 16 3.58 2.95 -9.98
CA GLY A 16 3.57 2.58 -11.40
C GLY A 16 4.67 3.25 -12.21
N THR A 17 4.91 4.54 -12.00
CA THR A 17 5.99 5.28 -12.67
C THR A 17 7.37 4.76 -12.27
N GLN A 18 7.58 4.46 -10.99
CA GLN A 18 8.83 3.86 -10.51
C GLN A 18 9.01 2.41 -11.00
N GLY A 19 7.93 1.63 -11.10
CA GLY A 19 7.98 0.29 -11.69
C GLY A 19 8.36 0.30 -13.16
N LEU A 20 7.85 1.26 -13.94
CA LEU A 20 8.28 1.48 -15.32
C LEU A 20 9.74 1.93 -15.43
N ASP A 21 10.23 2.76 -14.50
CA ASP A 21 11.65 3.14 -14.43
C ASP A 21 12.56 1.94 -14.07
N VAL A 22 12.12 1.04 -13.18
CA VAL A 22 12.84 -0.22 -12.94
C VAL A 22 12.87 -1.08 -14.22
N ILE A 23 11.74 -1.21 -14.91
CA ILE A 23 11.64 -2.01 -16.14
C ILE A 23 12.49 -1.42 -17.27
N SER A 24 12.53 -0.09 -17.44
CA SER A 24 13.29 0.55 -18.51
C SER A 24 14.81 0.36 -18.38
N ARG A 25 15.30 0.13 -17.17
CA ARG A 25 16.71 -0.20 -16.89
C ARG A 25 17.06 -1.67 -17.17
N HIS A 26 16.05 -2.54 -17.29
CA HIS A 26 16.20 -3.98 -17.51
C HIS A 26 15.24 -4.53 -18.57
N PRO A 27 15.25 -3.97 -19.80
CA PRO A 27 14.30 -4.32 -20.86
C PRO A 27 14.44 -5.76 -21.34
N GLU A 28 15.57 -6.42 -21.08
CA GLU A 28 15.80 -7.82 -21.41
C GLU A 28 15.04 -8.80 -20.49
N ARG A 29 14.56 -8.32 -19.34
CA ARG A 29 13.86 -9.13 -18.32
C ARG A 29 12.35 -9.01 -18.37
N PHE A 30 11.82 -7.86 -18.83
CA PHE A 30 10.40 -7.56 -18.71
C PHE A 30 9.78 -7.03 -20.01
N ALA A 31 8.57 -7.48 -20.28
CA ALA A 31 7.72 -6.98 -21.36
C ALA A 31 6.42 -6.45 -20.76
N VAL A 32 6.18 -5.15 -20.86
CA VAL A 32 4.94 -4.54 -20.34
C VAL A 32 3.80 -4.85 -21.32
N VAL A 33 2.86 -5.69 -20.89
CA VAL A 33 1.74 -6.16 -21.72
C VAL A 33 0.41 -5.49 -21.39
N GLY A 34 0.34 -4.68 -20.34
CA GLY A 34 -0.86 -3.91 -20.01
C GLY A 34 -0.59 -2.81 -18.99
N LEU A 35 -1.21 -1.65 -19.19
CA LEU A 35 -1.20 -0.53 -18.25
C LEU A 35 -2.63 -0.12 -17.90
N ALA A 36 -2.92 0.02 -16.60
CA ALA A 36 -4.17 0.59 -16.14
C ALA A 36 -3.94 1.87 -15.32
N ALA A 37 -4.82 2.86 -15.46
CA ALA A 37 -4.78 4.09 -14.66
C ALA A 37 -6.17 4.65 -14.34
N GLY A 38 -6.26 5.53 -13.34
CA GLY A 38 -7.51 6.14 -12.89
C GLY A 38 -8.18 7.04 -13.93
N GLY A 39 -7.40 7.88 -14.61
CA GLY A 39 -7.90 8.80 -15.66
C GLY A 39 -7.52 10.28 -15.46
N ALA A 40 -6.84 10.63 -14.37
CA ALA A 40 -6.37 11.99 -14.11
C ALA A 40 -5.18 12.41 -14.99
N HIS A 41 -4.37 11.46 -15.47
CA HIS A 41 -3.12 11.71 -16.21
C HIS A 41 -3.08 10.97 -17.55
N ILE A 42 -4.04 11.26 -18.43
CA ILE A 42 -4.22 10.58 -19.72
C ILE A 42 -2.98 10.72 -20.63
N ASP A 43 -2.39 11.90 -20.72
CA ASP A 43 -1.20 12.14 -21.56
C ASP A 43 0.02 11.37 -21.06
N LEU A 44 0.12 11.14 -19.74
CA LEU A 44 1.19 10.31 -19.18
C LEU A 44 0.95 8.83 -19.52
N LEU A 45 -0.27 8.33 -19.36
CA LEU A 45 -0.62 6.95 -19.73
C LEU A 45 -0.32 6.67 -21.20
N ALA A 46 -0.69 7.59 -22.10
CA ALA A 46 -0.43 7.45 -23.54
C ALA A 46 1.08 7.43 -23.86
N ARG A 47 1.87 8.31 -23.23
CA ARG A 47 3.34 8.30 -23.38
C ARG A 47 3.98 7.02 -22.89
N GLN A 48 3.55 6.52 -21.73
CA GLN A 48 4.01 5.23 -21.19
C GLN A 48 3.67 4.08 -22.16
N ALA A 49 2.45 4.06 -22.71
CA ALA A 49 2.06 3.03 -23.67
C ALA A 49 2.92 3.05 -24.95
N ALA A 50 3.26 4.23 -25.46
CA ALA A 50 4.14 4.40 -26.60
C ALA A 50 5.58 3.95 -26.32
N GLU A 51 6.16 4.42 -25.21
CA GLU A 51 7.54 4.13 -24.80
C GLU A 51 7.77 2.62 -24.62
N PHE A 52 6.86 1.95 -23.93
CA PHE A 52 6.96 0.53 -23.62
C PHE A 52 6.26 -0.37 -24.66
N HIS A 53 5.78 0.19 -25.77
CA HIS A 53 5.10 -0.53 -26.85
C HIS A 53 3.95 -1.43 -26.36
N VAL A 54 3.16 -0.90 -25.42
CA VAL A 54 2.15 -1.67 -24.69
C VAL A 54 0.96 -1.98 -25.61
N PRO A 55 0.53 -3.24 -25.71
CA PRO A 55 -0.54 -3.64 -26.64
C PRO A 55 -1.95 -3.24 -26.17
N GLN A 56 -2.15 -3.03 -24.86
CA GLN A 56 -3.47 -2.71 -24.29
C GLN A 56 -3.35 -1.75 -23.10
N VAL A 57 -4.30 -0.83 -22.99
CA VAL A 57 -4.46 0.07 -21.85
C VAL A 57 -5.90 0.07 -21.35
N ALA A 58 -6.06 0.20 -20.03
CA ALA A 58 -7.35 0.39 -19.38
C ALA A 58 -7.37 1.73 -18.62
N VAL A 59 -8.50 2.44 -18.71
CA VAL A 59 -8.76 3.61 -17.86
C VAL A 59 -9.98 3.36 -16.99
N PHE A 60 -9.85 3.58 -15.68
CA PHE A 60 -10.94 3.35 -14.74
C PHE A 60 -12.14 4.27 -15.01
N ASP A 61 -11.90 5.57 -15.22
CA ASP A 61 -12.93 6.54 -15.60
C ASP A 61 -13.38 6.32 -17.06
N LYS A 62 -14.60 5.80 -17.21
CA LYS A 62 -15.24 5.54 -18.51
C LYS A 62 -15.30 6.78 -19.40
N THR A 63 -15.40 7.98 -18.82
CA THR A 63 -15.52 9.23 -19.58
C THR A 63 -14.22 9.61 -20.30
N LYS A 64 -13.07 9.06 -19.87
CA LYS A 64 -11.75 9.39 -20.43
C LYS A 64 -11.34 8.55 -21.64
N ALA A 65 -12.14 7.55 -22.02
CA ALA A 65 -11.78 6.62 -23.11
C ALA A 65 -11.52 7.31 -24.46
N ALA A 66 -12.28 8.36 -24.79
CA ALA A 66 -12.09 9.12 -26.03
C ALA A 66 -10.79 9.93 -26.01
N ALA A 67 -10.56 10.68 -24.93
CA ALA A 67 -9.32 11.45 -24.73
C ALA A 67 -8.08 10.56 -24.74
N LEU A 68 -8.16 9.35 -24.17
CA LEU A 68 -7.05 8.39 -24.18
C LEU A 68 -6.72 7.90 -25.59
N ARG A 69 -7.71 7.64 -26.45
CA ARG A 69 -7.45 7.25 -27.85
C ARG A 69 -6.75 8.36 -28.62
N GLU A 70 -7.18 9.60 -28.44
CA GLU A 70 -6.56 10.77 -29.06
C GLU A 70 -5.10 10.93 -28.59
N ALA A 71 -4.87 10.87 -27.27
CA ALA A 71 -3.53 10.97 -26.70
C ALA A 71 -2.59 9.83 -27.18
N LEU A 72 -3.11 8.61 -27.33
CA LEU A 72 -2.34 7.48 -27.88
C LEU A 72 -1.93 7.71 -29.33
N ASP A 73 -2.83 8.25 -30.17
CA ASP A 73 -2.49 8.58 -31.55
C ASP A 73 -1.40 9.66 -31.62
N GLN A 74 -1.54 10.73 -30.82
CA GLN A 74 -0.54 11.79 -30.70
C GLN A 74 0.82 11.28 -30.18
N ALA A 75 0.82 10.29 -29.29
CA ALA A 75 2.03 9.67 -28.75
C ALA A 75 2.64 8.61 -29.69
N GLY A 76 2.00 8.28 -30.82
CA GLY A 76 2.48 7.27 -31.78
C GLY A 76 2.09 5.83 -31.44
N ALA A 77 1.18 5.62 -30.49
CA ALA A 77 0.69 4.31 -30.00
C ALA A 77 -0.73 3.97 -30.50
N LYS A 78 -1.10 4.40 -31.71
CA LYS A 78 -2.45 4.21 -32.29
C LYS A 78 -2.96 2.77 -32.37
N HIS A 79 -2.08 1.78 -32.27
CA HIS A 79 -2.42 0.36 -32.31
C HIS A 79 -2.70 -0.25 -30.94
N THR A 80 -2.45 0.49 -29.86
CA THR A 80 -2.75 0.09 -28.49
C THR A 80 -4.27 0.03 -28.29
N GLN A 81 -4.76 -1.11 -27.82
CA GLN A 81 -6.18 -1.32 -27.55
C GLN A 81 -6.61 -0.55 -26.30
N VAL A 82 -7.72 0.16 -26.38
CA VAL A 82 -8.26 0.94 -25.25
C VAL A 82 -9.52 0.29 -24.70
N GLN A 83 -9.49 -0.03 -23.41
CA GLN A 83 -10.64 -0.44 -22.62
C GLN A 83 -10.93 0.58 -21.51
N ALA A 84 -12.16 0.62 -21.00
CA ALA A 84 -12.52 1.58 -19.97
C ALA A 84 -13.56 1.04 -18.98
N GLY A 85 -13.46 1.51 -17.73
CA GLY A 85 -14.31 1.10 -16.62
C GLY A 85 -13.61 0.17 -15.62
N PRO A 86 -14.22 -0.04 -14.44
CA PRO A 86 -13.70 -0.96 -13.42
C PRO A 86 -13.47 -2.38 -13.97
N ASP A 87 -14.45 -2.93 -14.69
CA ASP A 87 -14.36 -4.26 -15.29
C ASP A 87 -13.16 -4.42 -16.25
N ALA A 88 -12.77 -3.35 -16.95
CA ALA A 88 -11.62 -3.37 -17.84
C ALA A 88 -10.29 -3.46 -17.06
N VAL A 89 -10.22 -2.80 -15.89
CA VAL A 89 -9.04 -2.88 -15.01
C VAL A 89 -8.94 -4.29 -14.41
N ILE A 90 -10.06 -4.86 -13.97
CA ILE A 90 -10.14 -6.24 -13.43
C ILE A 90 -9.75 -7.25 -14.51
N ALA A 91 -10.32 -7.13 -15.72
CA ALA A 91 -9.99 -8.01 -16.85
C ALA A 91 -8.51 -7.91 -17.26
N MET A 92 -7.93 -6.71 -17.23
CA MET A 92 -6.50 -6.51 -17.52
C MET A 92 -5.62 -7.20 -16.48
N ALA A 93 -5.96 -7.08 -15.18
CA ALA A 93 -5.23 -7.76 -14.11
C ALA A 93 -5.35 -9.29 -14.24
N GLY A 94 -6.53 -9.80 -14.62
CA GLY A 94 -6.80 -11.22 -14.86
C GLY A 94 -6.36 -11.76 -16.23
N SER A 95 -5.56 -11.01 -17.00
CA SER A 95 -5.17 -11.40 -18.36
C SER A 95 -4.17 -12.56 -18.46
N GLY A 96 -3.64 -13.03 -17.32
CA GLY A 96 -2.68 -14.14 -17.26
C GLY A 96 -1.23 -13.73 -17.51
N ALA A 97 -0.88 -12.46 -17.26
CA ALA A 97 0.51 -12.01 -17.25
C ALA A 97 1.34 -12.75 -16.18
N ASN A 98 2.66 -12.81 -16.35
CA ASN A 98 3.50 -13.49 -15.36
C ASN A 98 3.49 -12.76 -14.01
N VAL A 99 3.56 -11.42 -14.04
CA VAL A 99 3.52 -10.57 -12.85
C VAL A 99 2.52 -9.44 -13.04
N VAL A 100 1.75 -9.14 -11.99
CA VAL A 100 0.89 -7.95 -11.92
C VAL A 100 1.42 -7.07 -10.80
N LEU A 101 1.88 -5.86 -11.13
CA LEU A 101 2.22 -4.83 -10.15
C LEU A 101 0.97 -4.02 -9.83
N ASN A 102 0.44 -4.17 -8.61
CA ASN A 102 -0.69 -3.39 -8.16
C ASN A 102 -0.24 -2.19 -7.32
N GLY A 103 -0.25 -1.02 -7.96
CA GLY A 103 -0.02 0.29 -7.34
C GLY A 103 -1.27 1.18 -7.32
N ILE A 104 -2.47 0.60 -7.38
CA ILE A 104 -3.73 1.33 -7.17
C ILE A 104 -3.81 1.79 -5.70
N THR A 105 -4.36 2.97 -5.45
CA THR A 105 -4.62 3.49 -4.11
C THR A 105 -6.03 3.14 -3.63
N GLY A 106 -6.19 2.85 -2.33
CA GLY A 106 -7.48 2.52 -1.72
C GLY A 106 -7.94 1.08 -1.95
N SER A 107 -9.08 0.71 -1.38
CA SER A 107 -9.61 -0.67 -1.38
C SER A 107 -10.07 -1.16 -2.75
N ILE A 108 -10.30 -0.27 -3.72
CA ILE A 108 -10.70 -0.61 -5.10
C ILE A 108 -9.66 -1.46 -5.85
N GLY A 109 -8.43 -1.56 -5.34
CA GLY A 109 -7.41 -2.45 -5.87
C GLY A 109 -7.63 -3.93 -5.53
N LEU A 110 -8.65 -4.28 -4.74
CA LEU A 110 -8.87 -5.64 -4.25
C LEU A 110 -9.35 -6.58 -5.36
N GLU A 111 -10.39 -6.20 -6.11
CA GLU A 111 -10.91 -7.06 -7.19
C GLU A 111 -9.87 -7.32 -8.30
N PRO A 112 -9.10 -6.32 -8.77
CA PRO A 112 -8.00 -6.57 -9.70
C PRO A 112 -6.94 -7.52 -9.12
N SER A 113 -6.60 -7.39 -7.83
CA SER A 113 -5.67 -8.30 -7.16
C SER A 113 -6.19 -9.74 -7.14
N ILE A 114 -7.46 -9.94 -6.77
CA ILE A 114 -8.12 -11.25 -6.78
C ILE A 114 -8.13 -11.84 -8.19
N ALA A 115 -8.41 -11.04 -9.21
CA ALA A 115 -8.39 -11.48 -10.61
C ALA A 115 -6.99 -11.94 -11.05
N ALA A 116 -5.94 -11.19 -10.70
CA ALA A 116 -4.55 -11.56 -10.98
C ALA A 116 -4.18 -12.90 -10.30
N LEU A 117 -4.55 -13.09 -9.03
CA LEU A 117 -4.27 -14.32 -8.29
C LEU A 117 -4.99 -15.53 -8.90
N LYS A 118 -6.28 -15.39 -9.24
CA LYS A 118 -7.08 -16.43 -9.89
C LYS A 118 -6.58 -16.79 -11.30
N ALA A 119 -6.00 -15.82 -12.01
CA ALA A 119 -5.36 -16.05 -13.31
C ALA A 119 -3.98 -16.73 -13.21
N GLY A 120 -3.47 -16.95 -12.00
CA GLY A 120 -2.17 -17.58 -11.77
C GLY A 120 -0.98 -16.61 -11.84
N SER A 121 -1.20 -15.31 -11.97
CA SER A 121 -0.12 -14.32 -11.96
C SER A 121 0.56 -14.23 -10.60
N GLN A 122 1.85 -13.88 -10.57
CA GLN A 122 2.48 -13.39 -9.34
C GLN A 122 1.96 -11.97 -9.07
N LEU A 123 1.52 -11.67 -7.85
CA LEU A 123 1.02 -10.35 -7.49
C LEU A 123 2.10 -9.57 -6.74
N ALA A 124 2.73 -8.59 -7.40
CA ALA A 124 3.57 -7.60 -6.73
C ALA A 124 2.65 -6.52 -6.12
N LEU A 125 2.42 -6.60 -4.81
CA LEU A 125 1.36 -5.85 -4.13
C LEU A 125 1.94 -4.66 -3.36
N ALA A 126 1.63 -3.44 -3.81
CA ALA A 126 1.93 -2.20 -3.09
C ALA A 126 0.68 -1.59 -2.42
N ASN A 127 -0.51 -2.04 -2.81
CA ASN A 127 -1.78 -1.53 -2.31
C ASN A 127 -2.15 -2.19 -0.97
N LYS A 128 -1.67 -1.60 0.13
CA LYS A 128 -1.95 -2.06 1.50
C LYS A 128 -3.43 -2.06 1.85
N GLU A 129 -4.20 -1.12 1.31
CA GLU A 129 -5.62 -0.96 1.62
C GLU A 129 -6.45 -2.18 1.18
N SER A 130 -6.05 -2.88 0.10
CA SER A 130 -6.65 -4.18 -0.25
C SER A 130 -6.42 -5.24 0.82
N VAL A 131 -5.19 -5.29 1.37
CA VAL A 131 -4.85 -6.22 2.45
C VAL A 131 -5.61 -5.88 3.72
N VAL A 132 -5.78 -4.58 4.03
CA VAL A 132 -6.49 -4.10 5.23
C VAL A 132 -8.00 -4.26 5.13
N ALA A 133 -8.62 -3.92 4.00
CA ALA A 133 -10.08 -3.92 3.88
C ALA A 133 -10.64 -5.34 3.65
N GLY A 134 -9.99 -6.15 2.81
CA GLY A 134 -10.51 -7.46 2.40
C GLY A 134 -9.46 -8.56 2.43
N GLY A 135 -8.61 -8.55 3.46
CA GLY A 135 -7.48 -9.47 3.61
C GLY A 135 -7.86 -10.93 3.37
N HIS A 136 -8.85 -11.46 4.10
CA HIS A 136 -9.23 -12.88 3.93
C HIS A 136 -9.74 -13.22 2.53
N LEU A 137 -10.37 -12.28 1.81
CA LEU A 137 -10.79 -12.47 0.42
C LEU A 137 -9.59 -12.51 -0.53
N LEU A 138 -8.59 -11.65 -0.29
CA LEU A 138 -7.35 -11.58 -1.07
C LEU A 138 -6.53 -12.87 -0.92
N PHE A 139 -6.20 -13.26 0.32
CA PHE A 139 -5.39 -14.45 0.58
C PHE A 139 -6.14 -15.73 0.18
N GLY A 140 -7.46 -15.77 0.38
CA GLY A 140 -8.31 -16.89 -0.08
C GLY A 140 -8.41 -17.03 -1.61
N ALA A 141 -8.00 -16.02 -2.38
CA ALA A 141 -7.97 -16.06 -3.84
C ALA A 141 -6.68 -16.64 -4.42
N GLN A 142 -5.65 -16.87 -3.60
CA GLN A 142 -4.42 -17.52 -4.05
C GLN A 142 -4.69 -18.91 -4.60
N THR A 143 -4.05 -19.24 -5.72
CA THR A 143 -4.14 -20.57 -6.35
C THR A 143 -2.92 -21.43 -6.07
N ARG A 144 -1.87 -20.84 -5.47
CA ARG A 144 -0.65 -21.49 -4.99
C ARG A 144 -0.06 -20.73 -3.81
N GLU A 145 0.85 -21.39 -3.11
CA GLU A 145 1.67 -20.76 -2.07
C GLU A 145 2.58 -19.66 -2.66
N GLU A 146 2.96 -18.69 -1.82
CA GLU A 146 3.92 -17.63 -2.16
C GLU A 146 3.57 -16.80 -3.41
N GLN A 147 2.27 -16.63 -3.71
CA GLN A 147 1.81 -15.94 -4.92
C GLN A 147 1.81 -14.39 -4.81
N ILE A 148 1.99 -13.86 -3.59
CA ILE A 148 1.98 -12.42 -3.31
C ILE A 148 3.40 -11.99 -2.91
N ASN A 149 3.96 -11.04 -3.64
CA ASN A 149 5.22 -10.38 -3.33
C ASN A 149 4.93 -9.00 -2.71
N PRO A 150 5.29 -8.75 -1.45
CA PRO A 150 5.08 -7.45 -0.84
C PRO A 150 6.00 -6.39 -1.45
N VAL A 151 5.41 -5.27 -1.86
CA VAL A 151 6.11 -4.10 -2.42
C VAL A 151 6.15 -2.93 -1.44
N ASP A 152 5.28 -2.90 -0.42
CA ASP A 152 5.43 -1.94 0.66
C ASP A 152 6.79 -2.13 1.35
N SER A 153 7.45 -1.03 1.73
CA SER A 153 8.89 -1.03 2.00
C SER A 153 9.24 -1.88 3.22
N GLU A 154 8.44 -1.76 4.27
CA GLU A 154 8.56 -2.46 5.53
C GLU A 154 8.29 -3.96 5.36
N HIS A 155 7.30 -4.33 4.56
CA HIS A 155 6.93 -5.73 4.34
C HIS A 155 7.90 -6.40 3.37
N SER A 156 8.38 -5.68 2.35
CA SER A 156 9.48 -6.15 1.51
C SER A 156 10.74 -6.40 2.34
N ALA A 157 11.01 -5.54 3.33
CA ALA A 157 12.12 -5.71 4.26
C ALA A 157 11.96 -6.92 5.19
N ILE A 158 10.75 -7.14 5.74
CA ILE A 158 10.42 -8.35 6.50
C ILE A 158 10.60 -9.58 5.63
N TRP A 159 10.03 -9.58 4.42
CA TRP A 159 10.10 -10.70 3.50
C TRP A 159 11.53 -11.07 3.10
N GLN A 160 12.40 -10.07 2.93
CA GLN A 160 13.84 -10.29 2.72
C GLN A 160 14.52 -10.89 3.95
N SER A 161 14.18 -10.40 5.15
CA SER A 161 14.77 -10.85 6.41
C SER A 161 14.31 -12.26 6.82
N LEU A 162 13.07 -12.64 6.46
CA LEU A 162 12.53 -13.99 6.67
C LEU A 162 13.33 -15.08 5.93
N ARG A 163 14.10 -14.73 4.89
CA ARG A 163 14.98 -15.69 4.19
C ARG A 163 16.14 -16.19 5.05
N SER A 164 16.37 -15.61 6.23
CA SER A 164 17.43 -16.02 7.16
C SER A 164 17.03 -17.11 8.15
N GLY A 165 15.79 -17.61 8.08
CA GLY A 165 15.31 -18.72 8.91
C GLY A 165 14.00 -19.31 8.38
N THR A 166 13.34 -20.09 9.21
CA THR A 166 12.02 -20.66 8.93
C THR A 166 10.93 -19.90 9.68
N HIS A 167 9.68 -20.04 9.22
CA HIS A 167 8.53 -19.38 9.87
C HIS A 167 8.38 -19.76 11.36
N ALA A 168 8.64 -21.02 11.71
CA ALA A 168 8.58 -21.52 13.08
C ALA A 168 9.66 -20.93 14.01
N GLU A 169 10.76 -20.42 13.44
CA GLU A 169 11.85 -19.80 14.19
C GLU A 169 11.62 -18.30 14.42
N VAL A 170 10.61 -17.70 13.80
CA VAL A 170 10.28 -16.29 14.01
C VAL A 170 9.78 -16.12 15.44
N SER A 171 10.39 -15.23 16.22
CA SER A 171 9.88 -14.76 17.52
C SER A 171 8.87 -13.63 17.29
N ARG A 172 9.28 -12.61 16.53
CA ARG A 172 8.55 -11.35 16.38
C ARG A 172 8.93 -10.64 15.09
N LEU A 173 7.97 -9.94 14.49
CA LEU A 173 8.23 -8.96 13.43
C LEU A 173 8.45 -7.57 14.06
N VAL A 174 9.39 -6.79 13.54
CA VAL A 174 9.60 -5.40 13.96
C VAL A 174 9.40 -4.49 12.77
N VAL A 175 8.29 -3.76 12.77
CA VAL A 175 7.92 -2.80 11.73
C VAL A 175 8.45 -1.43 12.14
N THR A 176 9.37 -0.85 11.37
CA THR A 176 9.91 0.47 11.71
C THR A 176 9.02 1.58 11.18
N ALA A 177 8.96 2.75 11.82
CA ALA A 177 8.25 3.95 11.34
C ALA A 177 9.20 5.15 11.27
N SER A 178 9.00 6.08 10.33
CA SER A 178 9.77 7.35 10.36
C SER A 178 9.45 8.22 11.58
N GLY A 179 8.26 8.03 12.17
CA GLY A 179 7.71 8.86 13.25
C GLY A 179 6.92 10.09 12.76
N GLY A 180 6.93 10.36 11.44
CA GLY A 180 6.24 11.52 10.86
C GLY A 180 6.83 12.88 11.28
N PRO A 181 6.26 13.99 10.78
CA PRO A 181 6.73 15.36 11.10
C PRO A 181 6.54 15.77 12.57
N PHE A 182 5.67 15.09 13.32
CA PHE A 182 5.30 15.47 14.69
C PHE A 182 5.91 14.56 15.77
N ARG A 183 6.88 13.72 15.40
CA ARG A 183 7.63 12.88 16.33
C ARG A 183 8.14 13.68 17.55
N GLY A 184 7.86 13.17 18.75
CA GLY A 184 8.26 13.80 20.02
C GLY A 184 7.35 14.94 20.48
N MET A 185 6.27 15.25 19.76
CA MET A 185 5.21 16.13 20.26
C MET A 185 4.22 15.34 21.12
N THR A 186 3.76 15.97 22.20
CA THR A 186 2.64 15.44 22.99
C THR A 186 1.32 15.70 22.26
N ARG A 187 0.28 14.91 22.58
CA ARG A 187 -1.06 15.06 22.00
C ARG A 187 -1.59 16.51 22.08
N ASP A 188 -1.47 17.14 23.25
CA ASP A 188 -1.94 18.52 23.47
C ASP A 188 -1.22 19.57 22.60
N ARG A 189 0.01 19.28 22.14
CA ARG A 189 0.75 20.19 21.26
C ARG A 189 0.36 20.04 19.79
N MET A 190 -0.50 19.09 19.46
CA MET A 190 -0.93 18.76 18.11
C MET A 190 -2.34 19.31 17.76
N THR A 191 -2.92 20.15 18.62
CA THR A 191 -4.28 20.72 18.46
C THR A 191 -4.44 21.58 17.23
N ASP A 192 -3.45 22.42 16.93
CA ASP A 192 -3.52 23.46 15.90
C ASP A 192 -2.72 23.12 14.63
N ILE A 193 -2.45 21.82 14.41
CA ILE A 193 -1.73 21.35 13.22
C ILE A 193 -2.58 21.58 11.97
N THR A 194 -1.97 22.18 10.94
CA THR A 194 -2.63 22.41 9.64
C THR A 194 -2.25 21.34 8.62
N PRO A 195 -3.05 21.17 7.55
CA PRO A 195 -2.71 20.30 6.42
C PRO A 195 -1.34 20.58 5.82
N GLU A 196 -0.98 21.84 5.66
CA GLU A 196 0.31 22.25 5.09
C GLU A 196 1.49 21.82 5.95
N GLN A 197 1.34 21.84 7.28
CA GLN A 197 2.35 21.35 8.21
C GLN A 197 2.48 19.82 8.14
N ALA A 198 1.35 19.12 8.10
CA ALA A 198 1.32 17.66 8.05
C ALA A 198 1.86 17.10 6.73
N LEU A 199 1.68 17.82 5.62
CA LEU A 199 2.19 17.46 4.29
C LEU A 199 3.73 17.63 4.16
N ASN A 200 4.38 18.30 5.10
CA ASN A 200 5.84 18.50 5.10
C ASN A 200 6.58 17.31 5.72
N HIS A 201 6.61 16.18 5.03
CA HIS A 201 7.22 14.95 5.52
C HIS A 201 8.78 15.00 5.50
N PRO A 202 9.49 14.57 6.56
CA PRO A 202 10.94 14.75 6.68
C PRO A 202 11.80 13.86 5.76
N THR A 203 11.30 12.67 5.38
CA THR A 203 12.10 11.65 4.69
C THR A 203 11.60 11.32 3.28
N TRP A 204 10.30 11.03 3.16
CA TRP A 204 9.68 10.53 1.94
C TRP A 204 8.89 11.61 1.20
N ASN A 205 8.92 11.55 -0.13
CA ASN A 205 8.02 12.29 -1.01
C ASN A 205 6.88 11.36 -1.46
N MET A 206 5.67 11.58 -0.94
CA MET A 206 4.53 10.67 -1.08
C MET A 206 3.26 11.44 -1.47
N GLY A 207 2.21 10.71 -1.86
CA GLY A 207 0.89 11.29 -2.06
C GLY A 207 0.31 11.88 -0.76
N PRO A 208 -0.66 12.81 -0.85
CA PRO A 208 -1.18 13.52 0.32
C PRO A 208 -1.80 12.59 1.37
N VAL A 209 -2.60 11.59 0.96
CA VAL A 209 -3.24 10.65 1.88
C VAL A 209 -2.22 9.86 2.70
N VAL A 210 -1.21 9.27 2.04
CA VAL A 210 -0.14 8.52 2.72
C VAL A 210 0.68 9.44 3.63
N THR A 211 0.89 10.69 3.21
CA THR A 211 1.62 11.68 4.01
C THR A 211 0.88 12.03 5.30
N ILE A 212 -0.44 12.26 5.23
CA ILE A 212 -1.26 12.48 6.43
C ILE A 212 -1.29 11.23 7.32
N ASN A 213 -1.48 10.05 6.74
CA ASN A 213 -1.44 8.79 7.48
C ASN A 213 -0.10 8.56 8.17
N SER A 214 1.02 8.97 7.56
CA SER A 214 2.34 8.91 8.18
C SER A 214 2.44 9.88 9.36
N SER A 215 1.87 11.10 9.23
CA SER A 215 1.87 12.07 10.32
C SER A 215 1.09 11.62 11.57
N THR A 216 -0.03 10.92 11.38
CA THR A 216 -0.87 10.39 12.48
C THR A 216 -0.43 9.00 12.96
N LEU A 217 0.58 8.41 12.32
CA LEU A 217 0.97 7.00 12.44
C LEU A 217 -0.15 5.99 12.12
N MET A 218 -1.25 6.44 11.50
CA MET A 218 -2.26 5.53 10.92
C MET A 218 -1.64 4.66 9.84
N ASN A 219 -0.72 5.21 9.03
CA ASN A 219 0.01 4.42 8.03
C ASN A 219 0.66 3.19 8.68
N LYS A 220 1.31 3.38 9.84
CA LYS A 220 1.92 2.27 10.58
C LYS A 220 0.90 1.31 11.19
N GLY A 221 -0.27 1.81 11.59
CA GLY A 221 -1.39 0.97 12.03
C GLY A 221 -1.89 0.05 10.91
N LEU A 222 -2.09 0.58 9.70
CA LEU A 222 -2.45 -0.20 8.51
C LEU A 222 -1.38 -1.24 8.17
N GLU A 223 -0.11 -0.88 8.27
CA GLU A 223 1.01 -1.78 7.98
C GLU A 223 1.18 -2.89 9.03
N VAL A 224 0.75 -2.68 10.28
CA VAL A 224 0.66 -3.76 11.29
C VAL A 224 -0.39 -4.79 10.89
N ILE A 225 -1.56 -4.35 10.40
CA ILE A 225 -2.60 -5.24 9.85
C ILE A 225 -2.06 -6.02 8.65
N GLU A 226 -1.43 -5.32 7.73
CA GLU A 226 -0.84 -5.91 6.53
C GLU A 226 0.27 -6.92 6.88
N ALA A 227 1.17 -6.62 7.82
CA ALA A 227 2.23 -7.51 8.25
C ALA A 227 1.69 -8.78 8.92
N SER A 228 0.64 -8.64 9.73
CA SER A 228 -0.01 -9.78 10.37
C SER A 228 -0.57 -10.75 9.34
N ARG A 229 -1.23 -10.22 8.31
CA ARG A 229 -1.88 -11.03 7.28
C ARG A 229 -0.90 -11.61 6.25
N LEU A 230 0.06 -10.81 5.77
CA LEU A 230 1.05 -11.27 4.77
C LEU A 230 1.95 -12.38 5.29
N PHE A 231 2.32 -12.33 6.57
CA PHE A 231 3.31 -13.23 7.15
C PHE A 231 2.71 -14.23 8.14
N ASP A 232 1.39 -14.25 8.32
CA ASP A 232 0.70 -15.10 9.29
C ASP A 232 1.33 -15.02 10.69
N ILE A 233 1.50 -13.80 11.18
CA ILE A 233 2.04 -13.51 12.52
C ILE A 233 0.95 -12.79 13.32
N PRO A 234 0.61 -13.27 14.53
CA PRO A 234 -0.46 -12.66 15.30
C PRO A 234 -0.04 -11.26 15.80
N PRO A 235 -1.00 -10.34 16.03
CA PRO A 235 -0.71 -8.92 16.25
C PRO A 235 0.24 -8.67 17.43
N GLU A 236 0.12 -9.43 18.52
CA GLU A 236 0.96 -9.33 19.71
C GLU A 236 2.45 -9.68 19.45
N ARG A 237 2.75 -10.36 18.35
CA ARG A 237 4.11 -10.69 17.88
C ARG A 237 4.61 -9.71 16.82
N ILE A 238 3.97 -8.55 16.67
CA ILE A 238 4.43 -7.47 15.80
C ILE A 238 4.74 -6.26 16.66
N ALA A 239 6.02 -5.89 16.77
CA ALA A 239 6.45 -4.66 17.43
C ALA A 239 6.56 -3.50 16.43
N VAL A 240 6.36 -2.29 16.92
CA VAL A 240 6.59 -1.05 16.16
C VAL A 240 7.67 -0.24 16.86
N THR A 241 8.63 0.28 16.11
CA THR A 241 9.67 1.19 16.61
C THR A 241 9.85 2.36 15.66
N VAL A 242 10.13 3.54 16.21
CA VAL A 242 10.41 4.73 15.42
C VAL A 242 11.88 4.76 15.05
N HIS A 243 12.16 4.71 13.74
CA HIS A 243 13.48 4.81 13.12
C HIS A 243 13.52 6.01 12.15
N PRO A 244 13.91 7.20 12.64
CA PRO A 244 13.77 8.46 11.89
C PRO A 244 14.62 8.54 10.62
N GLN A 245 15.73 7.79 10.58
CA GLN A 245 16.63 7.78 9.42
C GLN A 245 16.06 6.98 8.25
N SER A 246 15.05 6.11 8.50
CA SER A 246 14.43 5.23 7.50
C SER A 246 15.45 4.46 6.63
N ILE A 247 16.56 4.05 7.24
CA ILE A 247 17.58 3.21 6.60
C ILE A 247 17.27 1.73 6.86
N VAL A 248 16.98 1.38 8.11
CA VAL A 248 16.46 0.05 8.46
C VAL A 248 14.96 0.07 8.21
N HIS A 249 14.49 -0.63 7.18
CA HIS A 249 13.09 -0.60 6.78
C HIS A 249 12.22 -1.49 7.68
N SER A 250 12.68 -2.69 8.01
CA SER A 250 12.06 -3.57 9.03
C SER A 250 13.02 -4.67 9.45
N MET A 251 12.61 -5.43 10.46
CA MET A 251 13.41 -6.52 11.03
C MET A 251 12.55 -7.74 11.38
N VAL A 252 13.22 -8.88 11.51
CA VAL A 252 12.66 -10.13 12.02
C VAL A 252 13.54 -10.58 13.19
N GLU A 253 12.93 -10.76 14.35
CA GLU A 253 13.53 -11.36 15.54
C GLU A 253 13.25 -12.87 15.52
N PHE A 254 14.27 -13.68 15.77
CA PHE A 254 14.19 -15.13 15.83
C PHE A 254 14.22 -15.63 17.29
N VAL A 255 13.77 -16.86 17.51
CA VAL A 255 13.62 -17.48 18.85
C VAL A 255 14.94 -17.64 19.62
N ASP A 256 16.08 -17.57 18.94
CA ASP A 256 17.42 -17.61 19.53
C ASP A 256 17.93 -16.21 19.95
N GLY A 257 17.14 -15.16 19.72
CA GLY A 257 17.46 -13.77 20.02
C GLY A 257 18.17 -13.02 18.89
N ALA A 258 18.47 -13.68 17.76
CA ALA A 258 19.01 -13.00 16.59
C ALA A 258 17.96 -12.06 15.99
N THR A 259 18.38 -10.87 15.55
CA THR A 259 17.54 -9.97 14.76
C THR A 259 18.19 -9.73 13.41
N ILE A 260 17.46 -10.04 12.34
CA ILE A 260 17.88 -9.77 10.97
C ILE A 260 17.09 -8.57 10.47
N CYS A 261 17.79 -7.60 9.90
CA CYS A 261 17.18 -6.40 9.33
C CYS A 261 17.56 -6.24 7.86
N GLN A 262 16.66 -5.64 7.09
CA GLN A 262 16.98 -5.12 5.78
C GLN A 262 17.24 -3.61 5.88
N ALA A 263 18.39 -3.19 5.35
CA ALA A 263 18.83 -1.81 5.38
C ALA A 263 19.22 -1.29 3.99
N SER A 264 18.75 -0.10 3.63
CA SER A 264 19.09 0.61 2.40
C SER A 264 18.76 2.11 2.51
N PRO A 265 19.34 2.99 1.68
CA PRO A 265 18.78 4.32 1.49
C PRO A 265 17.32 4.23 1.04
N PRO A 266 16.44 5.16 1.47
CA PRO A 266 15.02 5.12 1.15
C PRO A 266 14.77 5.32 -0.36
N ASP A 267 14.44 4.23 -1.07
CA ASP A 267 14.07 4.23 -2.50
C ASP A 267 13.09 3.09 -2.79
N MET A 268 11.87 3.43 -3.22
CA MET A 268 10.82 2.44 -3.51
C MET A 268 11.13 1.56 -4.72
N ARG A 269 12.08 1.95 -5.57
CA ARG A 269 12.54 1.07 -6.66
C ARG A 269 13.08 -0.26 -6.15
N LEU A 270 13.69 -0.28 -4.95
CA LEU A 270 14.23 -1.51 -4.37
C LEU A 270 13.15 -2.56 -4.09
N PRO A 271 12.10 -2.26 -3.29
CA PRO A 271 11.03 -3.24 -3.05
C PRO A 271 10.19 -3.50 -4.31
N ILE A 272 10.01 -2.51 -5.21
CA ILE A 272 9.34 -2.72 -6.50
C ILE A 272 10.12 -3.73 -7.36
N ALA A 273 11.43 -3.56 -7.51
CA ALA A 273 12.26 -4.47 -8.29
C ALA A 273 12.20 -5.89 -7.73
N LEU A 274 12.33 -6.05 -6.41
CA LEU A 274 12.21 -7.36 -5.79
C LEU A 274 10.81 -7.96 -5.99
N GLY A 275 9.76 -7.16 -5.90
CA GLY A 275 8.39 -7.59 -6.18
C GLY A 275 8.21 -8.11 -7.61
N LEU A 276 8.89 -7.51 -8.59
CA LEU A 276 8.87 -7.89 -10.00
C LEU A 276 9.76 -9.10 -10.33
N SER A 277 10.90 -9.26 -9.64
CA SER A 277 11.96 -10.19 -10.04
C SER A 277 12.20 -11.37 -9.10
N ALA A 278 11.50 -11.43 -7.97
CA ALA A 278 11.75 -12.45 -6.97
C ALA A 278 11.73 -13.88 -7.56
N PRO A 279 12.61 -14.77 -7.05
CA PRO A 279 13.49 -14.58 -5.89
C PRO A 279 14.78 -13.79 -6.18
N ASP A 280 15.06 -13.50 -7.45
CA ASP A 280 16.31 -12.89 -7.91
C ASP A 280 16.41 -11.40 -7.54
N ARG A 281 17.63 -10.95 -7.22
CA ARG A 281 17.94 -9.53 -7.09
C ARG A 281 18.41 -8.97 -8.42
N MET A 282 17.94 -7.78 -8.77
CA MET A 282 18.39 -7.06 -9.95
C MET A 282 19.54 -6.10 -9.62
N PRO A 283 20.55 -5.97 -10.50
CA PRO A 283 21.58 -4.94 -10.36
C PRO A 283 21.02 -3.54 -10.66
N ASP A 284 21.74 -2.47 -10.31
CA ASP A 284 21.48 -1.09 -10.77
C ASP A 284 20.06 -0.51 -10.49
N VAL A 285 19.41 -0.99 -9.43
CA VAL A 285 18.07 -0.53 -9.02
C VAL A 285 18.12 0.76 -8.20
N ALA A 286 18.93 0.78 -7.14
CA ALA A 286 19.01 1.87 -6.17
C ALA A 286 20.44 2.02 -5.63
N ALA A 287 20.75 3.18 -5.04
CA ALA A 287 22.05 3.42 -4.42
C ALA A 287 22.24 2.56 -3.15
N ALA A 288 23.45 2.06 -2.94
CA ALA A 288 23.81 1.35 -1.71
C ALA A 288 24.17 2.33 -0.57
N CYS A 289 24.15 1.85 0.67
CA CYS A 289 24.72 2.59 1.81
C CYS A 289 26.21 2.89 1.58
N ASP A 290 26.63 4.11 1.89
CA ASP A 290 28.04 4.49 1.89
C ASP A 290 28.68 4.15 3.24
N TRP A 291 29.47 3.07 3.26
CA TRP A 291 30.18 2.59 4.44
C TRP A 291 31.51 3.32 4.71
N THR A 292 31.90 4.27 3.86
CA THR A 292 33.11 5.09 4.08
C THR A 292 32.88 6.20 5.10
N GLN A 293 31.61 6.53 5.36
CA GLN A 293 31.19 7.54 6.32
C GLN A 293 30.55 6.90 7.55
N ALA A 294 30.82 7.46 8.73
CA ALA A 294 30.15 7.03 9.95
C ALA A 294 28.67 7.42 9.90
N ALA A 295 27.79 6.50 10.29
CA ALA A 295 26.35 6.72 10.42
C ALA A 295 25.85 6.27 11.79
N ALA A 296 24.81 6.93 12.29
CA ALA A 296 24.10 6.54 13.51
C ALA A 296 22.64 6.25 13.16
N TRP A 297 22.15 5.09 13.60
CA TRP A 297 20.76 4.67 13.46
C TRP A 297 20.14 4.60 14.85
N THR A 298 19.06 5.37 15.05
CA THR A 298 18.37 5.43 16.34
C THR A 298 17.03 4.70 16.24
N PHE A 299 16.63 4.09 17.35
CA PHE A 299 15.37 3.39 17.49
C PHE A 299 14.71 3.88 18.78
N GLU A 300 13.50 4.38 18.66
CA GLU A 300 12.70 4.94 19.75
C GLU A 300 11.42 4.10 19.92
N PRO A 301 10.90 3.94 21.15
CA PRO A 301 9.58 3.34 21.33
C PRO A 301 8.51 4.22 20.68
N LEU A 302 7.41 3.58 20.26
CA LEU A 302 6.22 4.29 19.82
C LEU A 302 5.55 4.98 21.02
N ASP A 303 5.09 6.22 20.83
CA ASP A 303 4.27 6.94 21.81
C ASP A 303 2.78 6.73 21.48
N ASP A 304 2.17 5.71 22.08
CA ASP A 304 0.76 5.36 21.88
C ASP A 304 -0.22 6.40 22.48
N GLU A 305 0.22 7.24 23.42
CA GLU A 305 -0.63 8.30 23.98
C GLU A 305 -0.75 9.47 23.00
N ALA A 306 0.37 9.90 22.41
CA ALA A 306 0.37 10.92 21.38
C ALA A 306 -0.24 10.43 20.06
N PHE A 307 0.06 9.17 19.67
CA PHE A 307 -0.32 8.58 18.39
C PHE A 307 -1.09 7.26 18.57
N PRO A 308 -2.39 7.30 18.89
CA PRO A 308 -3.16 6.10 19.23
C PRO A 308 -3.51 5.19 18.05
N ALA A 309 -3.16 5.57 16.82
CA ALA A 309 -3.61 4.90 15.60
C ALA A 309 -3.13 3.43 15.50
N VAL A 310 -1.90 3.13 15.94
CA VAL A 310 -1.38 1.75 15.95
C VAL A 310 -2.15 0.89 16.96
N SER A 311 -2.39 1.41 18.16
CA SER A 311 -3.22 0.72 19.16
C SER A 311 -4.65 0.46 18.67
N LEU A 312 -5.26 1.43 17.97
CA LEU A 312 -6.57 1.27 17.33
C LEU A 312 -6.55 0.17 16.24
N ALA A 313 -5.54 0.17 15.38
CA ALA A 313 -5.41 -0.84 14.33
C ALA A 313 -5.26 -2.27 14.90
N ARG A 314 -4.47 -2.44 15.98
CA ARG A 314 -4.37 -3.73 16.69
C ARG A 314 -5.70 -4.19 17.25
N HIS A 315 -6.49 -3.26 17.80
CA HIS A 315 -7.82 -3.56 18.29
C HIS A 315 -8.74 -4.06 17.16
N CYS A 316 -8.77 -3.35 16.03
CA CYS A 316 -9.57 -3.75 14.86
C CYS A 316 -9.18 -5.14 14.34
N LEU A 317 -7.86 -5.38 14.22
CA LEU A 317 -7.31 -6.65 13.75
C LEU A 317 -7.70 -7.84 14.64
N ALA A 318 -7.70 -7.65 15.95
CA ALA A 318 -8.12 -8.67 16.91
C ALA A 318 -9.64 -8.86 16.96
N ALA A 319 -10.42 -7.88 16.50
CA ALA A 319 -11.87 -7.88 16.59
C ALA A 319 -12.56 -8.63 15.43
N SER A 320 -12.35 -8.20 14.19
CA SER A 320 -12.82 -8.90 12.98
C SER A 320 -12.29 -8.28 11.67
N GLU A 321 -12.41 -9.01 10.55
CA GLU A 321 -12.10 -8.47 9.20
C GLU A 321 -12.92 -7.21 8.90
N LYS A 322 -14.17 -7.16 9.39
CA LYS A 322 -15.04 -6.00 9.19
C LYS A 322 -14.54 -4.74 9.91
N HIS A 323 -13.91 -4.87 11.08
CA HIS A 323 -13.34 -3.70 11.77
C HIS A 323 -12.18 -3.08 11.00
N THR A 324 -11.33 -3.89 10.36
CA THR A 324 -10.21 -3.36 9.58
C THR A 324 -10.68 -2.64 8.31
N ALA A 325 -11.79 -3.08 7.69
CA ALA A 325 -12.41 -2.35 6.58
C ALA A 325 -13.01 -1.02 7.01
N VAL A 326 -13.74 -0.99 8.14
CA VAL A 326 -14.31 0.24 8.70
C VAL A 326 -13.21 1.23 9.10
N LEU A 327 -12.12 0.74 9.71
CA LEU A 327 -10.92 1.53 10.02
C LEU A 327 -10.38 2.22 8.77
N ASN A 328 -10.14 1.46 7.70
CA ASN A 328 -9.63 1.99 6.43
C ASN A 328 -10.58 3.05 5.85
N ALA A 329 -11.87 2.71 5.75
CA ALA A 329 -12.86 3.53 5.07
C ALA A 329 -13.16 4.85 5.80
N ALA A 330 -13.27 4.81 7.13
CA ALA A 330 -13.45 6.00 7.94
C ALA A 330 -12.18 6.87 7.93
N ASN A 331 -11.00 6.26 7.93
CA ASN A 331 -9.74 7.00 7.90
C ASN A 331 -9.57 7.80 6.59
N GLU A 332 -9.89 7.21 5.44
CA GLU A 332 -9.84 7.94 4.17
C GLU A 332 -10.73 9.19 4.18
N GLN A 333 -11.96 9.12 4.71
CA GLN A 333 -12.84 10.29 4.83
C GLN A 333 -12.28 11.33 5.80
N ALA A 334 -11.80 10.90 6.96
CA ALA A 334 -11.23 11.79 7.96
C ALA A 334 -9.98 12.53 7.44
N VAL A 335 -9.13 11.85 6.67
CA VAL A 335 -7.96 12.46 6.01
C VAL A 335 -8.38 13.47 4.96
N HIS A 336 -9.37 13.14 4.11
CA HIS A 336 -9.88 14.09 3.12
C HIS A 336 -10.50 15.32 3.77
N ALA A 337 -11.31 15.13 4.82
CA ALA A 337 -11.88 16.25 5.56
C ALA A 337 -10.81 17.13 6.23
N PHE A 338 -9.74 16.53 6.79
CA PHE A 338 -8.62 17.30 7.32
C PHE A 338 -7.93 18.12 6.23
N LEU A 339 -7.62 17.51 5.09
CA LEU A 339 -7.01 18.20 3.93
C LEU A 339 -7.88 19.35 3.41
N ASP A 340 -9.20 19.21 3.49
CA ASP A 340 -10.18 20.24 3.12
C ASP A 340 -10.46 21.26 4.23
N HIS A 341 -9.67 21.26 5.32
CA HIS A 341 -9.82 22.15 6.49
C HIS A 341 -11.20 22.02 7.18
N ARG A 342 -11.85 20.86 7.07
CA ARG A 342 -13.16 20.53 7.67
C ARG A 342 -13.06 19.72 8.96
N LEU A 343 -11.88 19.21 9.29
CA LEU A 343 -11.64 18.41 10.48
C LEU A 343 -10.30 18.85 11.10
N PRO A 344 -10.19 19.03 12.43
CA PRO A 344 -8.90 19.30 13.07
C PRO A 344 -8.01 18.05 13.03
N TYR A 345 -6.69 18.24 13.14
CA TYR A 345 -5.71 17.15 13.05
C TYR A 345 -5.98 15.99 14.02
N LEU A 346 -6.21 16.29 15.30
CA LEU A 346 -6.54 15.28 16.31
C LEU A 346 -7.89 14.60 16.04
N GLY A 347 -8.79 15.28 15.33
CA GLY A 347 -10.08 14.76 14.91
C GLY A 347 -9.99 13.59 13.94
N ILE A 348 -8.86 13.38 13.25
CA ILE A 348 -8.70 12.28 12.29
C ILE A 348 -8.89 10.92 12.96
N VAL A 349 -8.02 10.59 13.91
CA VAL A 349 -8.05 9.26 14.58
C VAL A 349 -9.27 9.15 15.50
N ASP A 350 -9.69 10.26 16.10
CA ASP A 350 -10.86 10.29 17.00
C ASP A 350 -12.16 10.01 16.24
N THR A 351 -12.32 10.53 15.02
CA THR A 351 -13.46 10.23 14.15
C THR A 351 -13.48 8.75 13.76
N VAL A 352 -12.33 8.19 13.37
CA VAL A 352 -12.22 6.77 13.02
C VAL A 352 -12.63 5.88 14.20
N LYS A 353 -12.13 6.19 15.40
CA LYS A 353 -12.53 5.49 16.63
C LYS A 353 -14.04 5.60 16.87
N ALA A 354 -14.63 6.78 16.73
CA ALA A 354 -16.07 6.98 16.95
C ALA A 354 -16.93 6.19 15.96
N VAL A 355 -16.52 6.09 14.68
CA VAL A 355 -17.21 5.25 13.69
C VAL A 355 -17.16 3.78 14.11
N LEU A 356 -15.97 3.27 14.47
CA LEU A 356 -15.79 1.90 14.93
C LEU A 356 -16.65 1.59 16.15
N ASP A 357 -16.61 2.44 17.19
CA ASP A 357 -17.42 2.27 18.40
C ASP A 357 -18.92 2.21 18.08
N SER A 358 -19.38 2.99 17.10
CA SER A 358 -20.79 3.02 16.69
C SER A 358 -21.25 1.76 15.93
N MET A 359 -20.31 0.98 15.38
CA MET A 359 -20.58 -0.19 14.55
C MET A 359 -20.17 -1.52 15.23
N ASP A 360 -19.41 -1.49 16.34
CA ASP A 360 -18.76 -2.66 16.97
C ASP A 360 -19.69 -3.88 17.13
N ALA A 361 -20.90 -3.71 17.68
CA ALA A 361 -21.82 -4.81 17.91
C ALA A 361 -22.24 -5.55 16.63
N GLU A 362 -22.45 -4.82 15.54
CA GLU A 362 -22.80 -5.37 14.23
C GLU A 362 -21.61 -6.10 13.60
N LEU A 363 -20.43 -5.48 13.66
CA LEU A 363 -19.19 -6.00 13.08
C LEU A 363 -18.75 -7.31 13.74
N ARG A 364 -19.01 -7.49 15.05
CA ARG A 364 -18.73 -8.74 15.78
C ARG A 364 -19.71 -9.86 15.45
N GLY A 365 -20.96 -9.53 15.09
CA GLY A 365 -21.99 -10.52 14.80
C GLY A 365 -21.74 -11.33 13.53
N ALA A 366 -21.00 -10.78 12.57
CA ALA A 366 -20.63 -11.42 11.31
C ALA A 366 -19.18 -11.03 10.92
N PRO A 367 -18.16 -11.70 11.44
CA PRO A 367 -16.78 -11.20 11.39
C PRO A 367 -16.09 -11.28 10.03
N LEU A 368 -16.64 -12.02 9.05
CA LEU A 368 -16.10 -12.20 7.70
C LEU A 368 -17.04 -11.63 6.65
N PHE A 369 -16.47 -11.18 5.53
CA PHE A 369 -17.22 -10.85 4.32
C PHE A 369 -17.52 -12.12 3.48
N ARG A 370 -18.69 -12.17 2.86
CA ARG A 370 -19.03 -13.21 1.87
C ARG A 370 -18.30 -13.01 0.55
N ASP A 371 -18.18 -11.77 0.12
CA ASP A 371 -17.59 -11.34 -1.15
C ASP A 371 -17.15 -9.87 -1.06
N VAL A 372 -16.56 -9.37 -2.15
CA VAL A 372 -16.08 -7.98 -2.23
C VAL A 372 -17.24 -6.98 -2.23
N GLU A 373 -18.39 -7.34 -2.79
CA GLU A 373 -19.58 -6.46 -2.82
C GLU A 373 -20.07 -6.13 -1.40
N GLU A 374 -20.12 -7.14 -0.51
CA GLU A 374 -20.44 -6.92 0.91
C GLU A 374 -19.40 -6.01 1.60
N MET A 375 -18.12 -6.19 1.30
CA MET A 375 -17.05 -5.35 1.83
C MET A 375 -17.22 -3.88 1.41
N GLU A 376 -17.44 -3.64 0.11
CA GLU A 376 -17.65 -2.29 -0.41
C GLU A 376 -18.92 -1.62 0.16
N GLN A 377 -19.98 -2.41 0.38
CA GLN A 377 -21.20 -1.89 1.01
C GLN A 377 -20.92 -1.42 2.43
N LEU A 378 -20.18 -2.21 3.21
CA LEU A 378 -19.80 -1.81 4.57
C LEU A 378 -18.89 -0.57 4.56
N GLU A 379 -17.94 -0.48 3.64
CA GLU A 379 -17.10 0.72 3.51
C GLU A 379 -17.93 1.96 3.16
N ARG A 380 -18.94 1.85 2.28
CA ARG A 380 -19.86 2.96 1.99
C ARG A 380 -20.61 3.45 3.24
N GLU A 381 -21.07 2.52 4.08
CA GLU A 381 -21.75 2.84 5.33
C GLU A 381 -20.81 3.50 6.35
N ALA A 382 -19.58 2.99 6.47
CA ALA A 382 -18.55 3.57 7.33
C ALA A 382 -18.19 5.01 6.90
N ARG A 383 -18.10 5.25 5.59
CA ARG A 383 -17.84 6.58 5.02
C ARG A 383 -18.97 7.55 5.32
N ALA A 384 -20.22 7.14 5.08
CA ALA A 384 -21.39 7.96 5.40
C ALA A 384 -21.44 8.33 6.91
N LYS A 385 -21.15 7.36 7.80
CA LYS A 385 -21.06 7.62 9.24
C LYS A 385 -19.92 8.57 9.61
N ALA A 386 -18.76 8.45 8.96
CA ALA A 386 -17.65 9.38 9.15
C ALA A 386 -18.07 10.81 8.75
N ASP A 387 -18.69 10.97 7.57
CA ASP A 387 -19.17 12.28 7.09
C ASP A 387 -20.20 12.90 8.05
N GLU A 388 -21.14 12.10 8.57
CA GLU A 388 -22.11 12.56 9.57
C GLU A 388 -21.49 13.05 10.88
N LEU A 389 -20.33 12.50 11.28
CA LEU A 389 -19.59 12.92 12.46
C LEU A 389 -18.74 14.16 12.19
N ILE A 390 -18.13 14.23 11.00
CA ILE A 390 -17.34 15.36 10.54
C ILE A 390 -18.22 16.61 10.42
N ASP A 391 -19.40 16.49 9.82
CA ASP A 391 -20.32 17.63 9.59
C ASP A 391 -20.96 18.19 10.87
N LYS A 392 -20.78 17.53 12.02
CA LYS A 392 -21.27 17.97 13.34
C LYS A 392 -20.23 18.74 14.15
N GLN A 393 -18.96 18.71 13.74
CA GLN A 393 -17.84 19.43 14.38
C GLN A 393 -17.73 20.84 13.81
#